data_AF-A0A8K1DCS2-F1
#
_entry.id   AF-A0A8K1DCS2-F1
#
_cell.length_a   1.000
_cell.length_b   1.000
_cell.length_c   1.000
_cell.angle_alpha   90.00
_cell.angle_beta   90.00
_cell.angle_gamma   90.00
#
_symmetry.space_group_name_H-M   'P 1'
#
loop_
_entity.id
_entity.type
_entity.pdbx_description
1 polymer ?
#
loop_
_entity_poly.entity_id
_entity_poly.type
_entity_poly.pdbx_seq_one_letter_code
_entity_poly.pdbx_strand_id
1 'polypeptide(L)' 'MVHLYSTFKWVFDIRESDIYFCTADIGWVTGHSYIAYGPLMHGATQVMYEGVLSIPNAYQNLGFN' A
#
# COMPACT_ATOMS: atom_id res chain seq x y z
N MET A 1 -16.79 -0.06 8.56
CA MET A 1 -15.43 -0.42 9.02
C MET A 1 -14.80 0.78 9.75
N VAL A 2 -15.19 1.05 11.00
CA VAL A 2 -14.70 2.24 11.74
C VAL A 2 -13.24 2.11 12.13
N HIS A 3 -12.80 0.94 12.59
CA HIS A 3 -11.42 0.71 13.00
C HIS A 3 -10.43 0.92 11.84
N LEU A 4 -10.69 0.34 10.66
CA LEU A 4 -9.83 0.51 9.48
C LEU A 4 -9.79 1.96 8.98
N TYR A 5 -10.92 2.67 9.05
CA TYR A 5 -10.94 4.09 8.70
C TYR A 5 -10.03 4.90 9.64
N SER A 6 -10.17 4.69 10.96
CA SER A 6 -9.35 5.36 11.95
C SER A 6 -7.86 5.00 11.86
N THR A 7 -7.53 3.71 11.68
CA THR A 7 -6.11 3.29 11.59
C THR A 7 -5.46 3.81 10.31
N PHE A 8 -6.18 3.82 9.19
CA PHE A 8 -5.66 4.38 7.94
C PHE A 8 -5.42 5.88 8.04
N LYS A 9 -6.31 6.61 8.72
CA LYS A 9 -6.15 8.05 8.95
C LYS A 9 -5.06 8.39 9.95
N TRP A 10 -4.94 7.66 11.06
CA TRP A 10 -4.09 8.07 12.18
C TRP A 10 -2.75 7.37 12.25
N VAL A 11 -2.67 6.11 11.82
CA VAL A 11 -1.41 5.34 11.85
C VAL A 11 -0.61 5.61 10.58
N PHE A 12 -1.27 5.59 9.42
CA PHE A 12 -0.62 5.88 8.14
C PHE A 12 -0.63 7.37 7.78
N ASP A 13 -1.37 8.19 8.55
CA ASP A 13 -1.41 9.65 8.40
C ASP A 13 -1.63 10.13 6.95
N ILE A 14 -2.54 9.44 6.25
CA ILE A 14 -2.77 9.66 4.82
C ILE A 14 -3.34 11.07 4.56
N ARG A 15 -2.76 11.76 3.58
CA ARG A 15 -3.22 13.07 3.06
C ARG A 15 -3.66 12.95 1.61
N GLU A 16 -4.41 13.93 1.12
CA GLU A 16 -4.92 13.95 -0.27
C GLU A 16 -3.81 13.94 -1.34
N SER A 17 -2.62 14.44 -1.00
CA SER A 17 -1.46 14.45 -1.90
C SER A 17 -0.69 13.13 -1.94
N ASP A 18 -0.98 12.20 -1.04
CA ASP A 18 -0.15 11.01 -0.84
C ASP A 18 -0.53 9.89 -1.82
N ILE A 19 0.49 9.15 -2.24
CA ILE A 19 0.32 7.88 -2.97
C ILE A 19 0.70 6.75 -2.03
N TYR A 20 -0.29 5.94 -1.66
CA TYR A 20 -0.11 4.85 -0.72
C TYR A 20 0.38 3.57 -1.43
N PHE A 21 1.31 2.84 -0.81
CA PHE A 21 1.76 1.54 -1.31
C PHE A 21 1.84 0.51 -0.19
N CYS A 22 1.14 -0.61 -0.38
CA CYS A 22 1.24 -1.79 0.47
C CYS A 22 1.67 -2.97 -0.39
N THR A 23 2.73 -3.65 0.04
CA THR A 23 3.34 -4.79 -0.66
C THR A 23 2.67 -6.13 -0.32
N ALA A 24 1.57 -6.12 0.44
CA ALA A 24 0.83 -7.33 0.75
C ALA A 24 0.03 -7.82 -0.47
N ASP A 25 -0.44 -9.06 -0.41
CA ASP A 25 -1.40 -9.58 -1.39
C ASP A 25 -2.85 -9.34 -0.91
N ILE A 26 -3.78 -9.16 -1.85
CA ILE A 26 -5.20 -8.92 -1.54
C ILE A 26 -5.83 -10.08 -0.77
N GLY A 27 -5.38 -11.32 -0.97
CA GLY A 27 -5.89 -12.51 -0.28
C GLY A 27 -5.61 -12.54 1.23
N TRP A 28 -4.78 -11.63 1.75
CA TRP A 28 -4.42 -11.55 3.16
C TRP A 28 -5.27 -10.50 3.88
N VAL A 29 -5.34 -10.59 5.22
CA VAL A 29 -6.05 -9.59 6.04
C VAL A 29 -5.49 -8.18 5.83
N THR A 30 -4.17 -8.07 5.66
CA THR A 30 -3.49 -6.80 5.34
C THR A 30 -3.95 -6.25 3.99
N GLY A 31 -4.13 -7.10 2.99
CA GLY A 31 -4.60 -6.68 1.67
C GLY A 31 -6.03 -6.18 1.71
N HIS A 32 -6.96 -6.93 2.31
CA HIS A 32 -8.34 -6.45 2.47
C HIS A 32 -8.39 -5.13 3.25
N SER A 33 -7.62 -5.05 4.33
CA SER A 33 -7.64 -3.90 5.24
C SER A 33 -7.02 -2.65 4.63
N TYR A 34 -5.86 -2.79 3.99
CA TYR A 34 -4.99 -1.67 3.63
C TYR A 34 -4.66 -1.58 2.14
N ILE A 35 -5.08 -2.53 1.29
CA ILE A 35 -5.08 -2.37 -0.17
C ILE A 35 -6.48 -2.02 -0.67
N ALA A 36 -7.54 -2.62 -0.11
CA ALA A 36 -8.91 -2.31 -0.54
C ALA A 36 -9.59 -1.29 0.39
N TYR A 37 -9.96 -1.69 1.60
CA TYR A 37 -10.90 -0.92 2.42
C TYR A 37 -10.34 0.42 2.91
N GLY A 38 -9.18 0.43 3.56
CA GLY A 38 -8.59 1.64 4.13
C GLY A 38 -8.39 2.77 3.10
N PRO A 39 -7.63 2.53 2.00
CA PRO A 39 -7.40 3.54 0.97
C PRO A 39 -8.68 4.00 0.28
N LEU A 40 -9.53 3.07 -0.18
CA LEU A 40 -10.73 3.42 -0.96
C LEU A 40 -11.77 4.14 -0.11
N MET A 41 -11.85 3.86 1.20
CA MET A 41 -12.71 4.63 2.12
C MET A 41 -12.26 6.09 2.31
N HIS A 42 -10.99 6.39 2.04
CA HIS A 42 -10.43 7.75 2.10
C HIS A 42 -10.27 8.40 0.73
N GLY A 43 -10.61 7.69 -0.36
CA GLY A 43 -10.34 8.17 -1.72
C GLY A 43 -8.85 8.33 -2.02
N ALA A 44 -7.98 7.62 -1.29
CA ALA A 44 -6.53 7.74 -1.46
C ALA A 44 -6.10 7.11 -2.80
N THR A 45 -5.11 7.72 -3.45
CA THR A 45 -4.45 7.12 -4.60
C THR A 45 -3.47 6.06 -4.11
N GLN A 46 -3.44 4.90 -4.76
CA GLN A 46 -2.57 3.80 -4.35
C GLN A 46 -1.91 3.08 -5.52
N VAL A 47 -0.83 2.38 -5.23
CA VAL A 47 -0.19 1.44 -6.16
C VAL A 47 -0.80 0.05 -5.96
N MET A 48 -1.34 -0.53 -7.03
CA MET A 48 -1.63 -1.97 -7.11
C MET A 48 -0.49 -2.64 -7.88
N TYR A 49 0.20 -3.55 -7.20
CA TYR A 49 1.35 -4.25 -7.76
C TYR A 49 1.05 -5.74 -7.90
N GLU A 50 1.37 -6.29 -9.06
CA GLU A 50 1.28 -7.71 -9.36
C GLU A 50 2.70 -8.27 -9.57
N GLY A 51 3.06 -9.28 -8.76
CA GLY A 51 4.37 -9.93 -8.83
C GLY A 51 5.11 -9.94 -7.50
N VAL A 52 6.42 -10.08 -7.56
CA VAL A 52 7.32 -10.05 -6.40
C VAL A 52 8.39 -8.99 -6.59
N LEU A 53 8.67 -8.24 -5.52
CA LEU A 53 9.55 -7.06 -5.55
C LEU A 53 10.96 -7.32 -6.09
N SER A 54 11.41 -8.57 -6.15
CA SER A 54 12.77 -8.96 -6.57
C SER A 54 12.91 -9.29 -8.06
N ILE A 55 11.85 -9.24 -8.86
CA ILE A 55 11.90 -9.57 -10.30
C ILE A 55 11.92 -8.30 -11.16
N PRO A 56 12.83 -8.18 -12.14
CA PRO A 56 13.86 -9.15 -12.56
C PRO A 56 15.13 -9.18 -11.69
N ASN A 57 15.37 -8.17 -10.87
CA ASN A 57 16.47 -8.15 -9.89
C ASN A 57 16.14 -7.20 -8.73
N ALA A 58 16.63 -7.50 -7.51
CA ALA A 58 16.31 -6.74 -6.30
C ALA A 58 17.08 -5.40 -6.10
N TYR A 59 18.15 -5.14 -6.86
CA TYR A 59 19.15 -4.08 -6.60
C TYR A 59 19.67 -3.29 -7.82
N GLN A 60 19.10 -3.39 -9.02
CA GLN A 60 19.70 -2.81 -10.24
C GLN A 60 19.79 -1.27 -10.27
N ASN A 61 19.12 -0.56 -9.35
CA ASN A 61 19.04 0.89 -9.33
C ASN A 61 19.78 1.57 -8.16
N LEU A 62 20.63 0.85 -7.40
CA LEU A 62 21.45 1.44 -6.33
C LEU A 62 22.84 1.93 -6.78
N GLY A 63 23.13 1.92 -8.09
CA GLY A 63 24.32 2.60 -8.63
C GLY A 63 25.68 2.09 -8.15
N PHE A 64 25.76 0.91 -7.52
CA PHE A 64 27.04 0.24 -7.25
C PHE A 64 27.46 -0.60 -8.46
N ASN A 65 27.96 0.10 -9.50
CA ASN A 65 28.90 -0.42 -10.48
C ASN A 65 29.98 0.64 -10.68
#